data_AF-A0A4R0IBY4-F1
#
_entry.id   AF-A0A4R0IBY4-F1
#
_cell.length_a   1.000
_cell.length_b   1.000
_cell.length_c   1.000
_cell.angle_alpha   90.00
_cell.angle_beta   90.00
_cell.angle_gamma   90.00
#
_symmetry.space_group_name_H-M   'P 1'
#
loop_
_entity.id
_entity.type
_entity.pdbx_description
1 polymer ?
#
loop_
_entity_poly.entity_id
_entity_poly.type
_entity_poly.pdbx_seq_one_letter_code
_entity_poly.pdbx_strand_id
1 'polypeptide(L)'
;MRTLVDPKDTVALQTRLRHLAEQLSLEYAGSVAPGRVLRLVFTTGHRLRRQGYGCEDLLRVTKSSVRADLTTLIGAGLSARSLATA
;
A
#
# COMPACT_ATOMS: atom_id res chain seq x y z
N MET A 1 26.48 -2.60 13.61
CA MET A 1 25.65 -3.82 13.69
C MET A 1 24.83 -3.94 12.40
N ARG A 2 25.21 -4.84 11.48
CA ARG A 2 24.38 -5.17 10.29
C ARG A 2 23.32 -6.16 10.76
N THR A 3 22.06 -5.73 10.83
CA THR A 3 20.93 -6.66 11.00
C THR A 3 20.94 -7.60 9.79
N LEU A 4 21.35 -8.84 10.03
CA LEU A 4 21.14 -9.96 9.11
C LEU A 4 19.62 -10.08 8.96
N VAL A 5 19.09 -9.52 7.88
CA VAL A 5 17.67 -9.67 7.55
C VAL A 5 17.47 -11.14 7.24
N ASP A 6 16.78 -11.85 8.13
CA ASP A 6 16.51 -13.26 7.93
C ASP A 6 15.68 -13.43 6.65
N PRO A 7 16.12 -14.29 5.70
CA PRO A 7 15.41 -14.48 4.44
C PRO A 7 13.97 -14.96 4.66
N LYS A 8 13.68 -15.68 5.76
CA LYS A 8 12.33 -16.11 6.10
C LYS A 8 11.43 -14.95 6.51
N ASP A 9 11.99 -13.97 7.23
CA ASP A 9 11.29 -12.72 7.61
C ASP A 9 10.89 -11.92 6.38
N THR A 10 11.74 -11.92 5.35
CA THR A 10 11.49 -11.21 4.09
C THR A 10 10.34 -11.85 3.32
N VAL A 11 10.33 -13.19 3.20
CA VAL A 11 9.25 -13.92 2.52
C VAL A 11 7.93 -13.76 3.27
N ALA A 12 7.95 -13.89 4.60
CA ALA A 12 6.76 -13.70 5.42
C ALA A 12 6.18 -12.28 5.28
N LEU A 13 7.04 -11.26 5.27
CA LEU A 13 6.62 -9.87 5.06
C LEU A 13 6.02 -9.67 3.66
N GLN A 14 6.65 -10.21 2.61
CA GLN A 14 6.13 -10.10 1.24
C GLN A 14 4.73 -10.74 1.12
N THR A 15 4.52 -11.91 1.70
CA THR A 15 3.21 -12.57 1.71
C THR A 15 2.16 -11.73 2.44
N ARG A 16 2.50 -11.16 3.60
CA ARG A 16 1.58 -10.28 4.35
C ARG A 16 1.26 -8.98 3.60
N LEU A 17 2.26 -8.36 2.95
CA LEU A 17 2.04 -7.19 2.10
C LEU A 17 1.19 -7.52 0.87
N ARG A 18 1.39 -8.69 0.27
CA ARG A 18 0.55 -9.16 -0.83
C ARG A 18 -0.91 -9.35 -0.40
N HIS A 19 -1.16 -10.02 0.72
CA HIS A 19 -2.51 -10.15 1.25
C HIS A 19 -3.15 -8.80 1.59
N LEU A 20 -2.37 -7.85 2.12
CA LEU A 20 -2.86 -6.49 2.37
C LEU A 20 -3.27 -5.78 1.06
N ALA A 21 -2.46 -5.94 0.01
CA ALA A 21 -2.78 -5.40 -1.31
C ALA A 21 -4.02 -6.04 -1.92
N GLU A 22 -4.20 -7.36 -1.76
CA GLU A 22 -5.40 -8.08 -2.20
C GLU A 22 -6.65 -7.56 -1.48
N GLN A 23 -6.60 -7.40 -0.15
CA GLN A 23 -7.70 -6.82 0.64
C GLN A 23 -8.06 -5.40 0.17
N LEU A 24 -7.08 -4.53 0.01
CA LEU A 24 -7.32 -3.16 -0.46
C LEU A 24 -7.78 -3.12 -1.92
N SER A 25 -7.34 -4.05 -2.76
CA SER A 25 -7.79 -4.13 -4.15
C SER A 25 -9.28 -4.50 -4.25
N LEU A 26 -9.76 -5.35 -3.33
CA LEU A 26 -11.19 -5.66 -3.21
C LEU A 26 -11.98 -4.46 -2.67
N GLU A 27 -11.44 -3.76 -1.67
CA GLU A 27 -12.09 -2.59 -1.06
C GLU A 27 -12.31 -1.44 -2.05
N TYR A 28 -11.32 -1.20 -2.93
CA TYR A 28 -11.36 -0.13 -3.93
C TYR A 28 -11.64 -0.66 -5.35
N ALA A 29 -12.23 -1.84 -5.46
CA ALA A 29 -12.59 -2.44 -6.75
C ALA A 29 -13.46 -1.48 -7.57
N GLY A 30 -13.14 -1.36 -8.87
CA GLY A 30 -13.83 -0.43 -9.77
C GLY A 30 -13.42 1.05 -9.65
N SER A 31 -12.75 1.44 -8.57
CA SER A 31 -12.22 2.82 -8.38
C SER A 31 -10.74 2.92 -8.71
N VAL A 32 -9.95 1.89 -8.38
CA VAL A 32 -8.49 1.88 -8.61
C VAL A 32 -8.05 0.53 -9.16
N ALA A 33 -7.12 0.55 -10.13
CA ALA A 33 -6.54 -0.67 -10.69
C ALA A 33 -5.75 -1.45 -9.63
N PRO A 34 -5.92 -2.80 -9.54
CA PRO A 34 -5.29 -3.62 -8.49
C PRO A 34 -3.76 -3.56 -8.53
N GLY A 35 -3.15 -3.45 -9.73
CA GLY A 35 -1.70 -3.28 -9.87
C GLY A 35 -1.18 -1.99 -9.23
N ARG A 36 -1.99 -0.93 -9.17
CA ARG A 36 -1.63 0.34 -8.53
C ARG A 36 -1.70 0.23 -7.01
N VAL A 37 -2.72 -0.46 -6.48
CA VAL A 37 -2.84 -0.78 -5.06
C VAL A 37 -1.65 -1.62 -4.61
N LEU A 38 -1.32 -2.69 -5.34
CA LEU A 38 -0.16 -3.54 -5.08
C LEU A 38 1.14 -2.73 -5.00
N ARG A 39 1.39 -1.85 -5.99
CA ARG A 39 2.58 -1.01 -6.01
C ARG A 39 2.66 -0.07 -4.81
N LEU A 40 1.55 0.56 -4.41
CA LEU A 40 1.50 1.44 -3.25
C LEU A 40 1.78 0.71 -1.94
N VAL A 41 1.18 -0.46 -1.75
CA VAL A 41 1.39 -1.30 -0.55
C VAL A 41 2.84 -1.74 -0.43
N PHE A 42 3.44 -2.25 -1.51
CA PHE A 42 4.84 -2.69 -1.48
C PHE A 42 5.81 -1.52 -1.30
N THR A 43 5.60 -0.40 -1.99
CA THR A 43 6.48 0.79 -1.86
C THR A 43 6.45 1.33 -0.44
N THR A 44 5.26 1.45 0.15
CA THR A 44 5.07 1.96 1.51
C THR A 44 5.59 0.98 2.55
N GLY A 45 5.24 -0.31 2.43
CA GLY A 45 5.70 -1.36 3.34
C GLY A 45 7.23 -1.50 3.36
N HIS A 46 7.87 -1.48 2.18
CA HIS A 46 9.34 -1.51 2.11
C HIS A 46 9.99 -0.26 2.70
N ARG A 47 9.41 0.92 2.48
CA ARG A 47 9.90 2.17 3.08
C ARG A 47 9.83 2.10 4.61
N LEU A 48 8.71 1.67 5.18
CA LEU A 48 8.55 1.52 6.63
C LEU A 48 9.47 0.46 7.22
N ARG A 49 9.69 -0.67 6.52
CA ARG A 49 10.67 -1.68 6.95
C ARG A 49 12.08 -1.10 7.05
N ARG A 50 12.50 -0.28 6.07
CA ARG A 50 13.80 0.41 6.09
C ARG A 50 13.91 1.43 7.22
N GLN A 51 12.79 1.98 7.68
CA GLN A 51 12.73 2.89 8.83
C GLN A 51 12.74 2.15 10.18
N GLY A 52 12.77 0.81 10.19
CA GLY A 52 12.87 0.01 11.42
C GLY A 52 11.52 -0.32 12.05
N TYR A 53 10.40 -0.13 11.35
CA TYR A 53 9.08 -0.53 11.87
C TYR A 53 8.99 -2.05 12.07
N GLY A 54 8.40 -2.43 13.21
CA GLY A 54 7.99 -3.80 13.49
C GLY A 54 6.89 -4.26 12.52
N CYS A 55 6.75 -5.58 12.31
CA CYS A 55 5.87 -6.13 11.27
C CYS A 55 4.39 -5.74 11.45
N GLU A 56 3.87 -5.75 12.68
CA GLU A 56 2.47 -5.38 12.95
C GLU A 56 2.20 -3.89 12.71
N ASP A 57 3.03 -3.01 13.27
CA ASP A 57 2.93 -1.57 13.04
C ASP A 57 3.14 -1.21 11.58
N LEU A 58 4.08 -1.87 10.91
CA LEU A 58 4.31 -1.71 9.48
C LEU A 58 3.04 -1.99 8.69
N LEU A 59 2.36 -3.12 8.94
CA LEU A 59 1.14 -3.46 8.20
C LEU A 59 0.01 -2.49 8.52
N ARG A 60 -0.16 -2.10 9.79
CA ARG A 60 -1.17 -1.14 10.22
C ARG A 60 -0.96 0.24 9.56
N VAL A 61 0.26 0.76 9.62
CA VAL A 61 0.63 2.06 9.03
C VAL A 61 0.56 1.98 7.51
N THR A 62 1.03 0.90 6.89
CA THR A 62 0.92 0.69 5.43
C THR A 62 -0.54 0.74 5.00
N LYS A 63 -1.44 0.04 5.69
CA LYS A 63 -2.87 0.05 5.38
C LYS A 63 -3.44 1.46 5.46
N SER A 64 -3.17 2.18 6.55
CA SER A 64 -3.69 3.53 6.78
C SER A 64 -3.19 4.53 5.73
N SER A 65 -1.88 4.54 5.46
CA SER A 65 -1.27 5.44 4.48
C SER A 65 -1.77 5.17 3.07
N VAL A 66 -1.84 3.90 2.67
CA VAL A 66 -2.34 3.54 1.33
C VAL A 66 -3.81 3.90 1.16
N ARG A 67 -4.66 3.71 2.18
CA ARG A 67 -6.06 4.18 2.11
C ARG A 67 -6.14 5.69 1.90
N ALA A 68 -5.34 6.48 2.63
CA ALA A 68 -5.30 7.93 2.45
C ALA A 68 -4.84 8.34 1.03
N ASP A 69 -3.82 7.68 0.50
CA ASP A 69 -3.32 7.89 -0.87
C ASP A 69 -4.39 7.54 -1.91
N LEU A 70 -5.07 6.39 -1.76
CA LEU A 70 -6.12 5.95 -2.68
C LEU A 70 -7.32 6.90 -2.67
N THR A 71 -7.77 7.34 -1.49
CA THR A 71 -8.85 8.34 -1.37
C THR A 71 -8.47 9.65 -2.06
N THR A 72 -7.22 10.11 -1.89
CA THR A 72 -6.72 11.32 -2.56
C THR A 72 -6.68 11.15 -4.08
N LEU A 73 -6.22 10.00 -4.57
CA LEU A 73 -6.18 9.70 -6.00
C LEU A 73 -7.58 9.68 -6.64
N ILE A 74 -8.56 9.09 -5.95
CA ILE A 74 -9.95 9.06 -6.40
C ILE A 74 -10.52 10.48 -6.43
N GLY A 75 -10.34 11.26 -5.36
CA GLY A 75 -10.81 12.65 -5.29
C GLY A 75 -10.19 13.54 -6.38
N ALA A 76 -8.90 13.39 -6.64
CA ALA A 76 -8.20 14.10 -7.72
C ALA A 76 -8.73 13.69 -9.11
N GLY A 77 -8.97 12.39 -9.34
CA GLY A 77 -9.54 11.88 -10.59
C GLY A 77 -10.98 12.36 -10.83
N LEU A 78 -11.80 12.42 -9.77
CA LEU A 78 -13.16 12.97 -9.83
C LEU A 78 -13.14 14.48 -10.13
N SER A 79 -12.23 15.24 -9.50
CA SER A 79 -12.08 16.68 -9.75
C SER A 79 -11.64 16.97 -11.18
N ALA A 80 -10.67 16.22 -11.70
CA ALA A 80 -10.20 16.38 -13.09
C ALA A 80 -11.29 16.02 -14.11
N ARG A 81 -12.10 14.98 -13.84
CA ARG A 81 -13.23 14.60 -14.70
C ARG A 81 -14.34 15.65 -14.66
N SER A 82 -14.62 16.23 -13.49
CA SER A 82 -15.59 17.33 -13.37
C SER A 82 -15.16 18.57 -14.15
N LEU A 83 -13.85 18.85 -14.26
CA LEU A 83 -13.33 19.98 -15.03
C LEU A 83 -13.33 19.73 -16.55
N ALA A 84 -13.09 18.48 -16.99
CA ALA A 84 -13.08 18.11 -18.40
C ALA A 84 -14.48 17.99 -19.03
N THR A 85 -15.54 18.09 -18.21
CA THR A 85 -16.94 18.03 -18.66
C THR A 85 -17.65 19.39 -18.54
N ALA A 86 -16.93 20.44 -18.15
CA ALA A 86 -17.40 21.83 -18.10
C ALA A 86 -16.89 22.60 -19.32
#